data_AF-A0A0D1KJT7-F1
#
_entry.id   AF-A0A0D1KJT7-F1
#
_cell.length_a   1.000
_cell.length_b   1.000
_cell.length_c   1.000
_cell.angle_alpha   90.00
_cell.angle_beta   90.00
_cell.angle_gamma   90.00
#
_symmetry.space_group_name_H-M   'P 1'
#
loop_
_entity.id
_entity.type
_entity.pdbx_description
1 polymer ?
#
loop_
_entity_poly.entity_id
_entity_poly.type
_entity_poly.pdbx_seq_one_letter_code
_entity_poly.pdbx_strand_id
1 'polypeptide(L)'
;MATKFQMTEDQQARKTEYDRNGWPQIMTREDIELYMQRQWLTIQKFYGSRPDWPVRKVGEVWSVPLDDWRGFLSAFYTGRIYEGLKDVAYGELDD
;
A
#
# COMPACT_ATOMS: atom_id res chain seq x y z
N MET A 1 3.55 9.74 24.06
CA MET A 1 4.52 10.44 23.20
C MET A 1 4.47 9.77 21.83
N ALA A 2 4.28 10.51 20.74
CA ALA A 2 4.28 9.92 19.42
C ALA A 2 5.73 9.61 19.02
N THR A 3 6.12 8.34 19.08
CA THR A 3 7.41 7.88 18.57
C THR A 3 7.44 8.21 17.08
N LYS A 4 8.28 9.17 16.68
CA LYS A 4 8.50 9.46 15.26
C LYS A 4 8.99 8.16 14.62
N PHE A 5 8.40 7.79 13.49
CA PHE A 5 8.93 6.69 12.69
C PHE A 5 10.38 7.03 12.34
N GLN A 6 11.32 6.24 12.86
CA GLN A 6 12.74 6.44 12.62
C GLN A 6 13.19 5.36 11.65
N MET A 7 13.50 5.78 10.43
CA MET A 7 14.02 4.87 9.40
C MET A 7 15.43 4.43 9.78
N THR A 8 15.73 3.16 9.56
CA THR A 8 17.11 2.67 9.56
C THR A 8 17.86 3.21 8.34
N GLU A 9 19.20 3.16 8.36
CA GLU A 9 20.02 3.54 7.20
C GLU A 9 19.65 2.72 5.95
N ASP A 10 19.43 1.41 6.12
CA ASP A 10 18.99 0.52 5.03
C ASP A 10 17.62 0.92 4.47
N GLN A 11 16.67 1.28 5.33
CA GLN A 11 15.36 1.77 4.90
C GLN A 11 15.49 3.09 4.13
N GLN A 12 16.35 3.99 4.60
CA GLN A 12 16.58 5.28 3.93
C GLN A 12 17.25 5.11 2.56
N ALA A 13 18.22 4.20 2.44
CA ALA A 13 18.84 3.85 1.17
C ALA A 13 17.81 3.26 0.19
N ARG A 14 17.01 2.28 0.66
CA ARG A 14 15.95 1.65 -0.14
C ARG A 14 14.90 2.63 -0.62
N LYS A 15 14.48 3.56 0.26
CA LYS A 15 13.53 4.62 -0.10
C LYS A 15 14.11 5.52 -1.19
N THR A 16 15.38 5.91 -1.04
CA THR A 16 16.09 6.76 -2.00
C THR A 16 16.21 6.08 -3.37
N GLU A 17 16.39 4.77 -3.40
CA GLU A 17 16.40 3.98 -4.62
C GLU A 17 15.01 3.96 -5.28
N TYR A 18 13.96 3.64 -4.52
CA TYR A 18 12.59 3.61 -5.03
C TYR A 18 12.08 4.97 -5.51
N ASP A 19 12.41 6.06 -4.81
CA ASP A 19 12.03 7.41 -5.24
C ASP A 19 12.69 7.79 -6.58
N ARG A 20 13.85 7.20 -6.90
CA ARG A 20 14.60 7.47 -8.13
C ARG A 20 14.18 6.56 -9.29
N ASN A 21 14.01 5.27 -9.01
CA ASN A 21 13.82 4.23 -10.02
C ASN A 21 12.36 3.81 -10.18
N GLY A 22 11.50 4.24 -9.27
CA GLY A 22 10.12 3.78 -9.15
C GLY A 22 9.94 2.79 -8.00
N TRP A 23 8.73 2.79 -7.45
CA TRP A 23 8.33 1.86 -6.39
C TRP A 23 7.97 0.49 -6.97
N PRO A 24 8.11 -0.60 -6.19
CA PRO A 24 7.65 -1.93 -6.62
C PRO A 24 6.19 -1.91 -7.05
N GLN A 25 5.87 -2.58 -8.17
CA GLN A 25 4.50 -2.67 -8.69
C GLN A 25 3.56 -3.44 -7.74
N ILE A 26 4.12 -4.35 -6.95
CA ILE A 26 3.45 -4.99 -5.83
C ILE A 26 4.26 -4.61 -4.59
N MET A 27 3.66 -3.82 -3.70
CA MET A 27 4.28 -3.39 -2.45
C MET A 27 3.96 -4.38 -1.34
N THR A 28 4.98 -4.84 -0.62
CA THR A 28 4.78 -5.62 0.61
C THR A 28 4.47 -4.69 1.79
N ARG A 29 4.13 -5.28 2.94
CA ARG A 29 4.03 -4.56 4.22
C ARG A 29 5.21 -3.61 4.44
N GLU A 30 6.44 -4.10 4.29
CA GLU A 30 7.65 -3.29 4.53
C GLU A 30 7.75 -2.12 3.54
N ASP A 31 7.40 -2.35 2.27
CA ASP A 31 7.37 -1.28 1.27
C ASP A 31 6.29 -0.23 1.58
N ILE A 32 5.11 -0.65 2.05
CA ILE A 32 4.03 0.27 2.46
C ILE A 32 4.44 1.08 3.70
N GLU A 33 5.08 0.45 4.68
CA GLU A 33 5.63 1.16 5.85
C GLU A 33 6.65 2.21 5.43
N LEU A 34 7.51 1.88 4.47
CA LEU A 34 8.50 2.78 3.91
C LEU A 34 7.87 3.92 3.12
N TYR A 35 6.87 3.61 2.28
CA TYR A 35 6.13 4.56 1.47
C TYR A 35 5.43 5.62 2.34
N MET A 36 4.75 5.16 3.38
CA MET A 36 4.00 6.01 4.31
C MET A 36 4.88 6.64 5.39
N GLN A 37 6.12 6.16 5.54
CA GLN A 37 7.02 6.46 6.66
C GLN A 37 6.31 6.28 8.01
N ARG A 38 5.62 5.15 8.16
CA ARG A 38 4.79 4.82 9.33
C ARG A 38 4.82 3.32 9.58
N GLN A 39 4.70 2.92 10.84
CA GLN A 39 4.57 1.51 11.21
C GLN A 39 3.24 0.91 10.73
N TRP A 40 3.27 -0.37 10.38
CA TRP A 40 2.14 -1.13 9.84
C TRP A 40 0.92 -1.08 10.75
N LEU A 41 1.11 -1.25 12.06
CA LEU A 41 0.02 -1.17 13.04
C LEU A 41 -0.66 0.21 13.05
N THR A 42 0.11 1.28 12.80
CA THR A 42 -0.44 2.63 12.68
C THR A 42 -1.25 2.75 11.39
N ILE A 43 -0.71 2.25 10.27
CA ILE A 43 -1.39 2.24 8.97
C ILE A 43 -2.71 1.46 9.09
N GLN A 44 -2.70 0.24 9.64
CA GLN A 44 -3.91 -0.55 9.85
C GLN A 44 -4.94 0.16 10.73
N LYS A 45 -4.50 0.86 11.80
CA LYS A 45 -5.40 1.62 12.66
C LYS A 45 -6.13 2.75 11.92
N PHE A 46 -5.45 3.44 10.99
CA PHE A 46 -6.03 4.56 10.26
C PHE A 46 -6.84 4.14 9.04
N TYR A 47 -6.43 3.06 8.37
CA TYR A 47 -6.95 2.70 7.05
C TYR A 47 -7.61 1.32 6.99
N GLY A 48 -7.16 0.38 7.82
CA GLY A 48 -7.50 -1.04 7.71
C GLY A 48 -8.94 -1.41 8.10
N SER A 49 -9.68 -0.50 8.74
CA SER A 49 -11.12 -0.69 9.02
C SER A 49 -12.02 -0.28 7.85
N ARG A 50 -11.46 0.31 6.80
CA ARG A 50 -12.25 0.75 5.67
C ARG A 50 -12.71 -0.45 4.82
N PRO A 51 -13.94 -0.42 4.30
CA PRO A 51 -14.48 -1.53 3.49
C PRO A 51 -13.73 -1.71 2.17
N ASP A 52 -13.08 -0.66 1.67
CA ASP A 52 -12.29 -0.61 0.44
C ASP A 52 -10.78 -0.77 0.66
N TRP A 53 -10.37 -1.33 1.81
CA TRP A 53 -8.97 -1.59 2.11
C TRP A 53 -8.34 -2.53 1.06
N PRO A 54 -7.34 -2.07 0.28
CA PRO A 54 -6.87 -2.81 -0.89
C PRO A 54 -5.82 -3.87 -0.54
N VAL A 55 -5.25 -3.83 0.68
CA VAL A 55 -4.14 -4.71 1.05
C VAL A 55 -4.65 -6.09 1.44
N ARG A 56 -4.07 -7.13 0.85
CA ARG A 56 -4.45 -8.53 1.07
C ARG A 56 -3.29 -9.33 1.65
N LYS A 57 -3.61 -10.41 2.36
CA LYS A 57 -2.60 -11.36 2.83
C LYS A 57 -2.43 -12.46 1.79
N VAL A 58 -1.23 -12.59 1.23
CA VAL A 58 -0.85 -13.65 0.29
C VAL A 58 0.18 -14.54 0.98
N GLY A 59 -0.25 -15.73 1.40
CA GLY A 59 0.53 -16.58 2.29
C GLY A 59 0.77 -15.88 3.64
N GLU A 60 2.02 -15.62 3.99
CA GLU A 60 2.39 -14.89 5.22
C GLU A 60 2.65 -13.39 5.01
N VAL A 61 2.58 -12.90 3.77
CA VAL A 61 2.97 -11.52 3.42
C VAL A 61 1.73 -10.68 3.12
N TRP A 62 1.62 -9.50 3.73
CA TRP A 62 0.64 -8.51 3.32
C TRP A 62 1.16 -7.74 2.11
N SER A 63 0.36 -7.60 1.05
CA SER A 63 0.76 -6.92 -0.17
C SER A 63 -0.40 -6.24 -0.89
N VAL A 64 -0.05 -5.27 -1.74
CA VAL A 64 -0.99 -4.49 -2.55
C VAL A 64 -0.33 -4.03 -3.84
N PRO A 65 -1.04 -3.99 -4.98
CA PRO A 65 -0.55 -3.28 -6.16
C PRO A 65 -0.29 -1.79 -5.87
N LEU A 66 0.78 -1.23 -6.43
CA LEU A 66 1.15 0.18 -6.22
C LEU A 66 0.04 1.15 -6.63
N ASP A 67 -0.59 0.88 -7.78
CA ASP A 67 -1.66 1.74 -8.30
C ASP A 67 -2.93 1.63 -7.45
N ASP A 68 -3.25 0.44 -6.94
CA ASP A 68 -4.34 0.27 -5.98
C ASP A 68 -4.10 1.04 -4.69
N TRP A 69 -2.88 1.01 -4.18
CA TRP A 69 -2.52 1.78 -2.98
C TRP A 69 -2.66 3.28 -3.21
N ARG A 70 -2.17 3.79 -4.35
CA ARG A 70 -2.29 5.21 -4.72
C ARG A 70 -3.74 5.64 -4.91
N GLY A 71 -4.53 4.82 -5.60
CA GLY A 71 -5.96 5.03 -5.80
C GLY A 71 -6.71 5.06 -4.47
N PHE A 72 -6.41 4.12 -3.59
CA PHE A 72 -6.96 4.07 -2.24
C PHE A 72 -6.63 5.32 -1.41
N LEU A 73 -5.36 5.74 -1.39
CA LEU A 73 -4.98 6.96 -0.68
C LEU A 73 -5.69 8.20 -1.24
N SER A 74 -5.77 8.32 -2.56
CA SER A 74 -6.49 9.42 -3.23
C SER A 74 -7.97 9.45 -2.86
N ALA A 75 -8.64 8.30 -2.88
CA ALA A 75 -10.03 8.17 -2.44
C ALA A 75 -10.19 8.53 -0.95
N PHE A 76 -9.27 8.05 -0.11
CA PHE A 76 -9.26 8.35 1.33
C PHE A 76 -9.22 9.86 1.60
N TYR A 77 -8.26 10.58 1.00
CA TYR A 77 -8.08 12.02 1.22
C TYR A 77 -9.19 12.88 0.61
N THR A 78 -9.96 12.34 -0.33
CA THR A 78 -11.10 13.03 -0.95
C THR A 78 -12.45 12.62 -0.37
N GLY A 79 -12.47 11.77 0.67
CA GLY A 79 -13.70 11.30 1.30
C GLY A 79 -14.53 10.34 0.43
N ARG A 80 -13.91 9.73 -0.59
CA ARG A 80 -14.54 8.78 -1.50
C ARG A 80 -14.19 7.34 -1.13
N ILE A 81 -14.93 6.40 -1.69
CA ILE A 81 -14.61 4.97 -1.67
C ILE A 81 -13.71 4.65 -2.87
N TYR A 82 -12.62 3.93 -2.62
CA TYR A 82 -11.80 3.33 -3.64
C TYR A 82 -12.55 2.16 -4.27
N GLU A 83 -12.77 2.25 -5.57
CA GLU A 83 -13.58 1.26 -6.27
C GLU A 83 -12.75 0.11 -6.85
N GLY A 84 -11.43 0.12 -6.67
CA GLY A 84 -10.54 -0.84 -7.33
C GLY A 84 -10.36 -0.54 -8.82
N LEU A 85 -9.65 -1.43 -9.51
CA LEU A 85 -9.74 -1.57 -10.96
C LEU A 85 -11.07 -2.25 -11.31
N LYS A 86 -12.18 -1.52 -11.20
CA LYS A 86 -13.55 -2.00 -11.47
C LYS A 86 -13.76 -2.56 -12.89
N ASP A 87 -12.79 -2.35 -13.78
CA ASP A 87 -12.90 -2.65 -15.21
C ASP A 87 -12.06 -3.84 -15.68
N VAL A 88 -11.33 -4.54 -14.78
CA VAL A 88 -10.62 -5.77 -15.17
C VAL A 88 -11.56 -6.96 -14.98
N ALA A 89 -12.43 -7.16 -15.97
CA ALA A 89 -12.94 -8.49 -16.26
C ALA A 89 -11.71 -9.34 -16.62
N TYR A 90 -11.22 -10.15 -15.69
CA TYR A 90 -10.43 -11.31 -16.08
C TYR A 90 -11.35 -12.11 -16.99
N GLY A 91 -11.03 -12.11 -18.29
CA GLY A 91 -11.82 -12.80 -19.30
C GLY A 91 -12.22 -14.15 -18.76
N GLU A 92 -13.50 -14.48 -18.92
CA GLU A 92 -13.99 -15.82 -18.65
C GLU A 92 -13.00 -16.81 -19.26
N LEU A 93 -12.62 -17.83 -18.51
CA LEU A 93 -11.94 -18.98 -19.10
C LEU A 93 -12.88 -19.47 -20.21
N ASP A 94 -12.51 -19.25 -21.47
CA ASP A 94 -13.20 -19.86 -22.60
C ASP A 94 -13.23 -21.37 -22.33
N ASP A 95 -14.46 -21.89 -22.20
CA ASP A 95 -14.96 -23.26 -21.97
C ASP A 95 -13.95 -24.42 -21.81
#